data_AF-A0A8S3FZJ5-F1
#
_entry.id   AF-A0A8S3FZJ5-F1
#
_cell.length_a   1.000
_cell.length_b   1.000
_cell.length_c   1.000
_cell.angle_alpha   90.00
_cell.angle_beta   90.00
_cell.angle_gamma   90.00
#
_symmetry.space_group_name_H-M   'P 1'
#
loop_
_entity.id
_entity.type
_entity.pdbx_description
1 polymer ?
#
loop_
_entity_poly.entity_id
_entity_poly.type
_entity_poly.pdbx_seq_one_letter_code
_entity_poly.pdbx_strand_id
1 'polypeptide(L)'
;PAVGSVAMCMVTVRTEPYTKIVAFSHQLIPLEISAESKLENVMETTRAISFGSTDCALPMLWAIENKEQIDVFVIYTDSETWFGKVHPTEALKSYRQQMNRPNAKLIVVGMQSNGFTIADPNDKGMLDVVGFDSAAPQVMSLFAEGQI
;
A
#
# COMPACT_ATOMS: atom_id res chain seq x y z
N PRO A 1 -13.71 -7.34 2.25
CA PRO A 1 -12.44 -6.57 2.13
C PRO A 1 -11.47 -7.12 1.07
N ALA A 2 -11.00 -8.37 1.22
CA ALA A 2 -9.92 -8.93 0.37
C ALA A 2 -10.18 -8.88 -1.15
N VAL A 3 -11.40 -9.17 -1.61
CA VAL A 3 -11.76 -9.12 -3.04
C VAL A 3 -11.59 -7.70 -3.61
N GLY A 4 -11.99 -6.67 -2.87
CA GLY A 4 -11.82 -5.29 -3.29
C GLY A 4 -10.34 -4.86 -3.34
N SER A 5 -9.54 -5.26 -2.34
CA SER A 5 -8.10 -5.00 -2.34
C SER A 5 -7.41 -5.63 -3.56
N VAL A 6 -7.75 -6.88 -3.88
CA VAL A 6 -7.22 -7.57 -5.07
C VAL A 6 -7.64 -6.86 -6.34
N ALA A 7 -8.91 -6.47 -6.46
CA ALA A 7 -9.40 -5.75 -7.64
C ALA A 7 -8.67 -4.40 -7.83
N MET A 8 -8.50 -3.60 -6.77
CA MET A 8 -7.75 -2.34 -6.83
C MET A 8 -6.27 -2.58 -7.17
N CYS A 9 -5.65 -3.58 -6.56
CA CYS A 9 -4.28 -3.96 -6.87
C CYS A 9 -4.11 -4.31 -8.35
N MET A 10 -5.06 -5.03 -8.94
CA MET A 10 -5.03 -5.36 -10.37
C MET A 10 -5.24 -4.14 -11.27
N VAL A 11 -5.96 -3.11 -10.82
CA VAL A 11 -6.00 -1.82 -11.52
C VAL A 11 -4.61 -1.20 -11.54
N THR A 12 -3.94 -1.09 -10.39
CA THR A 12 -2.58 -0.54 -10.29
C THR A 12 -1.58 -1.30 -11.17
N VAL A 13 -1.58 -2.63 -11.14
CA VAL A 13 -0.69 -3.47 -11.98
C VAL A 13 -0.92 -3.26 -13.47
N ARG A 14 -2.15 -2.90 -13.89
CA ARG A 14 -2.50 -2.68 -15.29
C ARG A 14 -2.26 -1.24 -15.76
N THR A 15 -2.16 -0.28 -14.86
CA THR A 15 -1.99 1.14 -15.20
C THR A 15 -0.57 1.64 -14.99
N GLU A 16 0.16 1.09 -14.01
CA GLU A 16 1.50 1.53 -13.67
C GLU A 16 2.58 0.66 -14.33
N PRO A 17 3.61 1.25 -14.97
CA PRO A 17 4.64 0.50 -15.69
C PRO A 17 5.57 -0.30 -14.77
N TYR A 18 5.67 0.10 -13.49
CA TYR A 18 6.56 -0.53 -12.52
C TYR A 18 5.82 -0.72 -11.20
N THR A 19 5.46 -1.96 -10.89
CA THR A 19 4.81 -2.32 -9.63
C THR A 19 5.51 -3.48 -8.97
N LYS A 20 5.66 -3.42 -7.64
CA LYS A 20 6.05 -4.55 -6.81
C LYS A 20 4.90 -4.89 -5.89
N ILE A 21 4.26 -6.03 -6.13
CA ILE A 21 3.09 -6.45 -5.35
C ILE A 21 3.52 -7.44 -4.28
N VAL A 22 3.10 -7.14 -3.06
CA VAL A 22 3.34 -7.98 -1.89
C VAL A 22 2.03 -8.13 -1.12
N ALA A 23 1.77 -9.33 -0.62
CA ALA A 23 0.91 -9.48 0.54
C ALA A 23 1.74 -9.21 1.79
N PHE A 24 1.11 -8.76 2.85
CA PHE A 24 1.81 -8.57 4.11
C PHE A 24 1.00 -9.12 5.28
N SER A 25 1.72 -9.75 6.20
CA SER A 25 1.24 -10.18 7.51
C SER A 25 2.33 -9.84 8.53
N HIS A 26 2.85 -10.85 9.26
CA HIS A 26 4.08 -10.73 10.06
C HIS A 26 5.36 -10.63 9.19
N GLN A 27 5.23 -10.85 7.88
CA GLN A 27 6.28 -10.73 6.87
C GLN A 27 5.69 -10.27 5.53
N LEU A 28 6.52 -9.75 4.63
CA LEU A 28 6.12 -9.50 3.24
C LEU A 28 6.24 -10.79 2.43
N ILE A 29 5.20 -11.11 1.69
CA ILE A 29 5.12 -12.26 0.79
C ILE A 29 4.97 -11.70 -0.62
N PRO A 30 5.99 -11.83 -1.49
CA PRO A 30 5.89 -11.42 -2.88
C PRO A 30 4.71 -12.11 -3.58
N LEU A 31 3.95 -11.34 -4.37
CA LEU A 31 2.89 -11.86 -5.22
C LEU A 31 3.25 -11.66 -6.67
N GLU A 32 3.34 -12.77 -7.41
CA GLU A 32 3.54 -12.74 -8.86
C GLU A 32 2.21 -12.42 -9.55
N ILE A 33 1.89 -11.13 -9.63
CA ILE A 33 0.70 -10.62 -10.31
C ILE A 33 1.16 -9.77 -11.49
N SER A 34 0.62 -10.08 -12.67
CA SER A 34 0.86 -9.34 -13.92
C SER A 34 -0.45 -8.78 -14.49
N ALA A 35 -0.35 -7.91 -15.50
CA ALA A 35 -1.51 -7.33 -16.17
C ALA A 35 -2.44 -8.40 -16.79
N GLU A 36 -1.88 -9.53 -17.21
CA GLU A 36 -2.55 -10.68 -17.83
C GLU A 36 -3.19 -11.62 -16.79
N SER A 37 -2.86 -11.46 -15.50
CA SER A 37 -3.40 -12.29 -14.44
C SER A 37 -4.93 -12.19 -14.40
N LYS A 38 -5.59 -13.34 -14.20
CA LYS A 38 -7.05 -13.40 -14.01
C LYS A 38 -7.40 -13.12 -12.55
N LEU A 39 -8.48 -12.38 -12.32
CA LEU A 39 -8.94 -12.03 -10.97
C LEU A 39 -9.13 -13.27 -10.10
N GLU A 40 -9.70 -14.33 -10.65
CA GLU A 40 -9.93 -15.61 -9.97
C GLU A 40 -8.62 -16.20 -9.43
N ASN A 41 -7.58 -16.29 -10.28
CA ASN A 41 -6.28 -16.82 -9.88
C ASN A 41 -5.64 -15.99 -8.77
N VAL A 42 -5.68 -14.65 -8.90
CA VAL A 42 -5.10 -13.76 -7.89
C VAL A 42 -5.84 -13.93 -6.56
N MET A 43 -7.18 -14.02 -6.58
CA MET A 43 -7.97 -14.27 -5.38
C MET A 43 -7.64 -15.61 -4.73
N GLU A 44 -7.43 -16.67 -5.50
CA GLU A 44 -7.02 -17.98 -4.97
C GLU A 44 -5.66 -17.89 -4.29
N THR A 45 -4.68 -17.25 -4.93
CA THR A 45 -3.35 -17.03 -4.35
C THR A 45 -3.45 -16.23 -3.05
N THR A 46 -4.21 -15.13 -3.03
CA THR A 46 -4.36 -14.30 -1.83
C THR A 46 -5.07 -15.05 -0.69
N ARG A 47 -6.06 -15.90 -0.98
CA ARG A 47 -6.77 -16.70 0.03
C ARG A 47 -5.90 -17.78 0.68
N ALA A 48 -4.90 -18.28 -0.05
CA ALA A 48 -3.98 -19.29 0.46
C ALA A 48 -2.95 -18.73 1.46
N ILE A 49 -2.90 -17.42 1.63
CA ILE A 49 -1.96 -16.74 2.53
C ILE A 49 -2.56 -16.72 3.94
N SER A 50 -1.82 -17.28 4.90
CA SER A 50 -2.14 -17.07 6.32
C SER A 50 -1.83 -15.63 6.71
N PHE A 51 -2.90 -14.85 6.89
CA PHE A 51 -2.79 -13.50 7.42
C PHE A 51 -2.55 -13.53 8.94
N GLY A 52 -1.71 -12.61 9.39
CA GLY A 52 -1.40 -12.31 10.79
C GLY A 52 -1.61 -10.81 11.01
N SER A 53 -1.03 -10.23 12.08
CA SER A 53 -1.17 -8.80 12.35
C SER A 53 -0.76 -7.91 11.16
N THR A 54 -1.56 -6.89 10.86
CA THR A 54 -1.40 -6.01 9.70
C THR A 54 -0.46 -4.85 10.02
N ASP A 55 0.87 -5.04 9.94
CA ASP A 55 1.84 -3.96 10.19
C ASP A 55 1.99 -3.03 8.98
N CYS A 56 1.33 -1.87 9.01
CA CYS A 56 1.41 -0.89 7.92
C CYS A 56 2.77 -0.20 7.79
N ALA A 57 3.69 -0.37 8.76
CA ALA A 57 5.06 0.14 8.64
C ALA A 57 5.98 -0.78 7.85
N LEU A 58 5.62 -2.07 7.75
CA LEU A 58 6.48 -3.13 7.21
C LEU A 58 6.95 -2.89 5.77
N PRO A 59 6.12 -2.39 4.82
CA PRO A 59 6.59 -2.13 3.46
C PRO A 59 7.75 -1.14 3.38
N MET A 60 7.69 -0.05 4.15
CA MET A 60 8.74 0.95 4.16
C MET A 60 10.01 0.43 4.84
N LEU A 61 9.87 -0.29 5.96
CA LEU A 61 11.01 -0.90 6.64
C LEU A 61 11.73 -1.94 5.78
N TRP A 62 10.98 -2.81 5.11
CA TRP A 62 11.52 -3.79 4.18
C TRP A 62 12.24 -3.10 3.00
N ALA A 63 11.68 -2.01 2.48
CA ALA A 63 12.30 -1.28 1.38
C ALA A 63 13.64 -0.63 1.79
N ILE A 64 13.78 -0.16 3.04
CA ILE A 64 15.07 0.28 3.60
C ILE A 64 16.05 -0.89 3.64
N GLU A 65 15.65 -2.00 4.26
CA GLU A 65 16.51 -3.18 4.47
C GLU A 65 17.03 -3.75 3.14
N ASN A 66 16.17 -3.80 2.12
CA ASN A 66 16.48 -4.37 0.82
C ASN A 66 16.99 -3.32 -0.19
N LYS A 67 17.14 -2.06 0.24
CA LYS A 67 17.59 -0.92 -0.59
C LYS A 67 16.74 -0.71 -1.85
N GLU A 68 15.45 -0.92 -1.71
CA GLU A 68 14.46 -0.81 -2.78
C GLU A 68 14.08 0.65 -2.98
N GLN A 69 14.15 1.11 -4.24
CA GLN A 69 13.77 2.47 -4.62
C GLN A 69 12.28 2.50 -4.99
N ILE A 70 11.48 3.14 -4.14
CA ILE A 70 10.03 3.19 -4.22
C ILE A 70 9.61 4.66 -4.12
N ASP A 71 8.83 5.10 -5.10
CA ASP A 71 8.31 6.47 -5.14
C ASP A 71 6.97 6.57 -4.40
N VAL A 72 6.13 5.54 -4.47
CA VAL A 72 4.80 5.53 -3.84
C VAL A 72 4.54 4.16 -3.20
N PHE A 73 4.24 4.16 -1.91
CA PHE A 73 3.72 3.01 -1.19
C PHE A 73 2.20 3.06 -1.19
N VAL A 74 1.55 1.97 -1.59
CA VAL A 74 0.09 1.82 -1.54
C VAL A 74 -0.25 0.65 -0.65
N ILE A 75 -0.99 0.90 0.44
CA ILE A 75 -1.39 -0.11 1.42
C ILE A 75 -2.90 -0.29 1.34
N TYR A 76 -3.35 -1.49 0.96
CA TYR A 76 -4.75 -1.88 1.06
C TYR A 76 -4.98 -2.64 2.35
N THR A 77 -5.82 -2.12 3.24
CA THR A 77 -6.11 -2.71 4.56
C THR A 77 -7.61 -2.65 4.84
N ASP A 78 -8.16 -3.52 5.69
CA ASP A 78 -9.54 -3.43 6.20
C ASP A 78 -9.67 -2.44 7.37
N SER A 79 -8.72 -1.50 7.45
CA SER A 79 -8.67 -0.40 8.41
C SER A 79 -8.33 -0.85 9.83
N GLU A 80 -7.70 -2.01 9.98
CA GLU A 80 -6.96 -2.36 11.18
C GLU A 80 -5.58 -1.68 11.14
N THR A 81 -5.48 -0.55 11.83
CA THR A 81 -4.25 0.25 11.93
C THR A 81 -3.29 -0.35 12.96
N TRP A 82 -3.04 -1.65 12.87
CA TRP A 82 -2.00 -2.24 13.71
C TRP A 82 -0.66 -1.68 13.23
N PHE A 83 0.08 -1.09 14.14
CA PHE A 83 1.48 -0.78 13.93
C PHE A 83 2.23 -1.56 15.00
N GLY A 84 3.30 -2.25 14.61
CA GLY A 84 4.09 -3.02 15.55
C GLY A 84 4.82 -2.09 16.51
N LYS A 85 6.14 -1.94 16.31
CA LYS A 85 6.96 -1.03 17.14
C LYS A 85 7.10 0.36 16.54
N VAL A 86 6.79 0.52 15.25
CA VAL A 86 7.06 1.73 14.47
C VAL A 86 5.77 2.18 13.80
N HIS A 87 5.41 3.44 13.96
CA HIS A 87 4.25 4.01 13.26
C HIS A 87 4.56 4.14 11.75
N PRO A 88 3.60 3.89 10.84
CA PRO A 88 3.81 4.00 9.39
C PRO A 88 4.37 5.37 8.95
N THR A 89 3.92 6.45 9.62
CA THR A 89 4.44 7.81 9.44
C THR A 89 5.96 7.89 9.67
N GLU A 90 6.43 7.31 10.78
CA GLU A 90 7.84 7.32 11.16
C GLU A 90 8.66 6.40 10.26
N ALA A 91 8.07 5.29 9.79
CA ALA A 91 8.69 4.41 8.82
C ALA A 91 8.87 5.11 7.46
N LEU A 92 7.89 5.89 6.99
CA LEU A 92 8.02 6.67 5.75
C LEU A 92 9.08 7.77 5.90
N LYS A 93 9.09 8.52 7.02
CA LYS A 93 10.14 9.53 7.29
C LYS A 93 11.53 8.89 7.27
N SER A 94 11.69 7.75 7.92
CA SER A 94 12.94 6.98 7.93
C SER A 94 13.34 6.54 6.52
N TYR A 95 12.39 6.05 5.72
CA TYR A 95 12.62 5.65 4.33
C TYR A 95 13.12 6.84 3.50
N ARG A 96 12.41 7.98 3.54
CA ARG A 96 12.78 9.20 2.80
C ARG A 96 14.21 9.65 3.12
N GLN A 97 14.60 9.60 4.40
CA GLN A 97 15.94 10.00 4.84
C GLN A 97 17.01 8.97 4.44
N GLN A 98 16.83 7.70 4.75
CA GLN A 98 17.86 6.66 4.56
C GLN A 98 18.07 6.31 3.08
N MET A 99 17.01 6.36 2.28
CA MET A 99 17.06 6.03 0.85
C MET A 99 17.31 7.25 -0.04
N ASN A 100 17.46 8.46 0.55
CA ASN A 100 17.54 9.72 -0.18
C ASN A 100 16.39 9.87 -1.19
N ARG A 101 15.17 9.71 -0.69
CA ARG A 101 13.89 9.76 -1.43
C ARG A 101 12.94 10.76 -0.77
N PRO A 102 13.25 12.07 -0.73
CA PRO A 102 12.46 13.05 0.02
C PRO A 102 10.98 13.13 -0.44
N ASN A 103 10.72 12.76 -1.69
CA ASN A 103 9.40 12.83 -2.31
C ASN A 103 8.62 11.52 -2.25
N ALA A 104 9.11 10.49 -1.56
CA ALA A 104 8.37 9.23 -1.46
C ALA A 104 7.02 9.44 -0.76
N LYS A 105 5.96 8.83 -1.27
CA LYS A 105 4.58 9.01 -0.79
C LYS A 105 4.00 7.74 -0.20
N LEU A 106 3.02 7.89 0.68
CA LEU A 106 2.25 6.79 1.25
C LEU A 106 0.76 7.03 1.00
N ILE A 107 0.09 6.05 0.41
CA ILE A 107 -1.35 6.00 0.24
C ILE A 107 -1.86 4.82 1.06
N VAL A 108 -2.79 5.07 1.97
CA VAL A 108 -3.48 4.03 2.73
C VAL A 108 -4.92 3.96 2.26
N VAL A 109 -5.30 2.82 1.70
CA VAL A 109 -6.66 2.54 1.22
C VAL A 109 -7.34 1.63 2.24
N GLY A 110 -8.20 2.21 3.08
CA GLY A 110 -9.00 1.48 4.04
C GLY A 110 -10.30 0.98 3.42
N MET A 111 -10.41 -0.34 3.27
CA MET A 111 -11.53 -1.03 2.66
C MET A 111 -12.79 -1.05 3.53
N GLN A 112 -12.71 -0.56 4.76
CA GLN A 112 -13.84 -0.39 5.68
C GLN A 112 -13.84 1.02 6.29
N SER A 113 -14.99 1.67 6.32
CA SER A 113 -15.15 2.99 6.95
C SER A 113 -15.36 2.83 8.45
N ASN A 114 -14.28 2.82 9.23
CA ASN A 114 -14.31 2.76 10.70
C ASN A 114 -13.70 4.01 11.37
N GLY A 115 -13.53 5.13 10.63
CA GLY A 115 -13.00 6.38 11.18
C GLY A 115 -11.50 6.36 11.46
N PHE A 116 -10.75 5.47 10.80
CA PHE A 116 -9.30 5.39 10.91
C PHE A 116 -8.59 6.59 10.25
N THR A 117 -7.40 6.91 10.74
CA THR A 117 -6.43 7.75 10.04
C THR A 117 -5.02 7.19 10.28
N ILE A 118 -4.29 6.93 9.20
CA ILE A 118 -2.87 6.55 9.26
C ILE A 118 -2.01 7.69 8.72
N ALA A 119 -2.51 8.41 7.72
CA ALA A 119 -1.84 9.57 7.15
C ALA A 119 -1.72 10.70 8.18
N ASP A 120 -0.52 11.23 8.36
CA ASP A 120 -0.32 12.46 9.14
C ASP A 120 -0.90 13.64 8.35
N PRO A 121 -1.90 14.38 8.88
CA PRO A 121 -2.52 15.48 8.14
C PRO A 121 -1.54 16.64 7.84
N ASN A 122 -0.37 16.67 8.49
CA ASN A 122 0.67 17.66 8.22
C ASN A 122 1.69 17.21 7.17
N ASP A 123 1.64 15.94 6.74
CA ASP A 123 2.54 15.38 5.73
C ASP A 123 1.84 15.33 4.37
N LYS A 124 2.21 16.26 3.48
CA LYS A 124 1.66 16.34 2.11
C LYS A 124 1.99 15.12 1.24
N GLY A 125 2.87 14.23 1.68
CA GLY A 125 3.16 12.97 1.02
C GLY A 125 2.47 11.78 1.66
N MET A 126 1.44 11.99 2.47
CA MET A 126 0.55 10.93 2.96
C MET A 126 -0.92 11.20 2.57
N LEU A 127 -1.62 10.16 2.15
CA LEU A 127 -3.03 10.22 1.77
C LEU A 127 -3.79 9.01 2.34
N ASP A 128 -4.88 9.28 3.07
CA ASP A 128 -5.88 8.27 3.43
C ASP A 128 -7.00 8.26 2.38
N VAL A 129 -7.30 7.09 1.83
CA VAL A 129 -8.42 6.83 0.92
C VAL A 129 -9.36 5.84 1.61
N VAL A 130 -10.65 6.15 1.64
CA VAL A 130 -11.66 5.30 2.29
C VAL A 130 -12.55 4.64 1.25
N GLY A 131 -12.65 3.31 1.34
CA GLY A 131 -13.61 2.49 0.61
C GLY A 131 -13.09 1.94 -0.71
N PHE A 132 -14.04 1.46 -1.51
CA PHE A 132 -13.85 0.90 -2.84
C PHE A 132 -14.63 1.76 -3.84
N ASP A 133 -14.24 3.04 -3.92
CA ASP A 133 -14.83 4.01 -4.85
C ASP A 133 -14.15 3.89 -6.22
N SER A 134 -14.97 3.93 -7.28
CA SER A 134 -14.52 4.06 -8.67
C SER A 134 -13.60 5.27 -8.92
N ALA A 135 -13.70 6.34 -8.12
CA ALA A 135 -12.83 7.51 -8.21
C ALA A 135 -11.46 7.32 -7.54
N ALA A 136 -11.31 6.32 -6.65
CA ALA A 136 -10.09 6.13 -5.86
C ALA A 136 -8.82 5.96 -6.73
N PRO A 137 -8.80 5.16 -7.82
CA PRO A 137 -7.61 5.03 -8.65
C PRO A 137 -7.14 6.37 -9.23
N GLN A 138 -8.08 7.21 -9.67
CA GLN A 138 -7.76 8.51 -10.25
C GLN A 138 -7.17 9.46 -9.21
N VAL A 139 -7.76 9.51 -8.00
CA VAL A 139 -7.23 10.32 -6.89
C VAL A 139 -5.83 9.85 -6.51
N MET A 140 -5.61 8.55 -6.42
CA MET A 140 -4.31 7.97 -6.11
C MET A 140 -3.24 8.33 -7.15
N SER A 141 -3.59 8.30 -8.44
CA SER A 141 -2.72 8.70 -9.54
C SER A 141 -2.38 10.19 -9.49
N LEU A 142 -3.37 11.07 -9.32
CA LEU A 142 -3.14 12.52 -9.19
C LEU A 142 -2.24 12.85 -7.99
N PHE A 143 -2.46 12.17 -6.87
CA PHE A 143 -1.63 12.32 -5.68
C PHE A 143 -0.21 11.80 -5.90
N ALA A 144 -0.04 10.63 -6.53
CA ALA A 144 1.27 10.08 -6.88
C ALA A 144 2.08 11.07 -7.73
N GLU A 145 1.44 11.72 -8.70
CA GLU A 145 2.03 12.75 -9.56
C GLU A 145 2.24 14.10 -8.87
N GLY A 146 1.64 14.33 -7.70
CA GLY A 146 1.76 15.58 -6.94
C GLY A 146 0.88 16.71 -7.47
N GLN A 147 -0.21 16.37 -8.14
CA GLN A 147 -1.21 17.33 -8.61
C GLN A 147 -2.21 17.73 -7.51
N ILE A 148 -2.32 16.92 -6.46
CA ILE A 148 -3.13 17.17 -5.26
C ILE A 148 -2.33 16.87 -3.99
#